data_AF-B4JQI8-F1
#
_entry.id   AF-B4JQI8-F1
#
_cell.length_a   1.000
_cell.length_b   1.000
_cell.length_c   1.000
_cell.angle_alpha   90.00
_cell.angle_beta   90.00
_cell.angle_gamma   90.00
#
_symmetry.space_group_name_H-M   'P 1'
#
loop_
_entity.id
_entity.type
_entity.pdbx_description
1 polymer ?
#
loop_
_entity_poly.entity_id
_entity_poly.type
_entity_poly.pdbx_seq_one_letter_code
_entity_poly.pdbx_strand_id
1 'polypeptide(L)'
;MSAQRRRIQIWICLLVALCLEWQLVVARARDLCQVKPSTSSLCVPTTVGIYYNVETQHCHYMGCSNKRLFGSLEDCEKICNNRRHTKIRTNLTNKINQTTN
;
A
#
# COMPACT_ATOMS: atom_id res chain seq x y z
N MET A 1 43.95 -18.85 -9.03
CA MET A 1 43.05 -18.44 -7.92
C MET A 1 42.22 -17.18 -8.20
N SER A 2 42.56 -16.35 -9.21
CA SER A 2 41.83 -15.11 -9.55
C SER A 2 40.52 -15.33 -10.33
N ALA A 3 40.46 -16.33 -11.21
CA ALA A 3 39.28 -16.60 -12.06
C ALA A 3 38.07 -17.14 -11.26
N GLN A 4 38.31 -17.99 -10.26
CA GLN A 4 37.26 -18.54 -9.40
C GLN A 4 36.63 -17.45 -8.52
N ARG A 5 37.45 -16.52 -8.01
CA ARG A 5 36.98 -15.36 -7.25
C ARG A 5 36.12 -14.41 -8.09
N ARG A 6 36.48 -14.21 -9.36
CA ARG A 6 35.68 -13.44 -10.33
C ARG A 6 34.34 -14.12 -10.64
N ARG A 7 34.34 -15.44 -10.84
CA ARG A 7 33.10 -16.21 -11.05
C ARG A 7 32.15 -16.09 -9.86
N ILE A 8 32.66 -16.25 -8.63
CA ILE A 8 31.87 -16.11 -7.40
C ILE A 8 31.30 -14.69 -7.28
N GLN A 9 32.09 -13.64 -7.56
CA GLN A 9 31.60 -12.27 -7.57
C GLN A 9 30.46 -12.04 -8.58
N ILE A 10 30.57 -12.58 -9.79
CA ILE A 10 29.52 -12.45 -10.81
C ILE A 10 28.21 -13.12 -10.34
N TRP A 11 28.30 -14.32 -9.78
CA TRP A 11 27.13 -15.02 -9.24
C TRP A 11 26.49 -14.26 -8.08
N ILE A 12 27.29 -13.70 -7.17
CA ILE A 12 26.78 -12.85 -6.07
C ILE A 12 26.07 -11.62 -6.63
N CYS A 13 26.66 -10.92 -7.62
CA CYS A 13 26.02 -9.75 -8.23
C CYS A 13 24.69 -10.10 -8.92
N LEU A 14 24.62 -11.24 -9.62
CA LEU A 14 23.38 -11.70 -10.26
C LEU A 14 22.30 -12.05 -9.22
N LEU A 15 22.67 -12.72 -8.13
CA LEU A 15 21.74 -13.04 -7.04
C LEU A 15 21.26 -11.77 -6.33
N VAL A 16 22.14 -10.80 -6.08
CA VAL A 16 21.77 -9.51 -5.48
C VAL A 16 20.84 -8.72 -6.41
N ALA A 17 21.10 -8.69 -7.71
CA ALA A 17 20.20 -8.06 -8.69
C ALA A 17 18.82 -8.73 -8.70
N LEU A 18 18.76 -10.07 -8.67
CA LEU A 18 17.49 -10.81 -8.59
C LEU A 18 16.71 -10.48 -7.30
N CYS A 19 17.41 -10.37 -6.17
CA CYS A 19 16.82 -10.01 -4.88
C CYS A 19 16.29 -8.57 -4.86
N LEU A 20 16.98 -7.63 -5.50
CA LEU A 20 16.57 -6.22 -5.61
C LEU A 20 15.27 -6.08 -6.39
N GLU A 21 15.13 -6.77 -7.51
CA GLU A 21 13.90 -6.79 -8.32
C GLU A 21 12.70 -7.36 -7.53
N TRP A 22 12.94 -8.39 -6.71
CA TRP A 22 11.90 -8.99 -5.86
C TRP A 22 11.39 -8.04 -4.77
N GLN A 23 12.28 -7.29 -4.11
CA GLN A 23 11.89 -6.31 -3.09
C GLN A 23 11.05 -5.16 -3.68
N LEU A 24 11.37 -4.72 -4.90
CA LEU A 24 10.62 -3.67 -5.59
C LEU A 24 9.17 -4.10 -5.89
N VAL A 25 8.93 -5.38 -6.19
CA VAL A 25 7.59 -5.93 -6.42
C VAL A 25 6.76 -6.05 -5.14
N VAL A 26 7.40 -6.25 -3.98
CA VAL A 26 6.72 -6.36 -2.67
C VAL A 26 6.38 -5.00 -2.07
N ALA A 27 7.06 -3.93 -2.50
CA ALA A 27 6.64 -2.55 -2.24
C ALA A 27 5.38 -2.16 -3.04
N ARG A 28 4.41 -3.08 -3.19
CA ARG A 28 3.05 -2.73 -3.62
C ARG A 28 2.55 -1.71 -2.61
N ALA A 29 2.52 -0.44 -3.03
CA ALA A 29 1.95 0.65 -2.28
C ALA A 29 0.58 0.19 -1.77
N ARG A 30 0.45 0.00 -0.45
CA ARG A 30 -0.84 -0.31 0.13
C ARG A 30 -1.78 0.81 -0.29
N ASP A 31 -2.89 0.45 -0.92
CA ASP A 31 -3.88 1.42 -1.35
C ASP A 31 -4.44 2.14 -0.10
N LEU A 32 -4.14 3.44 0.01
CA LEU A 32 -4.52 4.28 1.14
C LEU A 32 -6.05 4.29 1.33
N CYS A 33 -6.80 4.08 0.25
CA CYS A 33 -8.25 4.07 0.21
C CYS A 33 -8.87 2.75 0.70
N GLN A 34 -8.06 1.72 1.00
CA GLN A 34 -8.51 0.42 1.50
C GLN A 34 -8.05 0.16 2.95
N VAL A 35 -7.42 1.14 3.59
CA VAL A 35 -6.98 1.00 4.97
C VAL A 35 -8.22 0.98 5.88
N LYS A 36 -8.35 -0.03 6.74
CA LYS A 36 -9.43 -0.10 7.73
C LYS A 36 -9.11 0.80 8.92
N PRO A 37 -10.10 1.53 9.46
CA PRO A 37 -9.92 2.31 10.68
C PRO A 37 -9.66 1.37 11.88
N SER A 38 -8.71 1.74 12.72
CA SER A 38 -8.49 1.05 13.99
C SER A 38 -9.49 1.56 15.03
N THR A 39 -10.21 0.65 15.68
CA THR A 39 -11.19 0.95 16.74
C THR A 39 -10.60 0.76 18.14
N SER A 40 -9.29 0.90 18.29
CA SER A 40 -8.61 0.77 19.58
C SER A 40 -9.21 1.70 20.64
N SER A 41 -9.48 1.17 21.84
CA SER A 41 -10.12 1.88 22.95
C SER A 41 -9.33 3.06 23.51
N LEU A 42 -8.01 3.12 23.25
CA LEU A 42 -7.13 4.26 23.59
C LEU A 42 -6.99 5.25 22.41
N CYS A 43 -8.12 5.69 21.86
CA CYS A 43 -8.14 6.81 20.93
C CYS A 43 -7.99 8.11 21.73
N VAL A 44 -6.93 8.88 21.48
CA VAL A 44 -6.87 10.26 21.96
C VAL A 44 -7.49 11.17 20.89
N PRO A 45 -8.17 12.27 21.26
CA PRO A 45 -8.86 13.14 20.30
C PRO A 45 -7.96 13.68 19.19
N THR A 46 -6.66 13.81 19.46
CA THR A 46 -5.64 14.29 18.51
C THR A 46 -5.19 13.25 17.48
N THR A 47 -5.58 11.97 17.62
CA THR A 47 -5.18 10.89 16.70
C THR A 47 -6.32 10.40 15.81
N VAL A 48 -7.44 11.12 15.77
CA VAL A 48 -8.53 10.78 14.85
C VAL A 48 -8.05 10.89 13.40
N GLY A 49 -8.10 9.76 12.69
CA GLY A 49 -7.67 9.67 11.30
C GLY A 49 -8.80 9.96 10.32
N ILE A 50 -8.42 10.24 9.07
CA ILE A 50 -9.35 10.28 7.93
C ILE A 50 -9.25 8.96 7.19
N TYR A 51 -10.40 8.34 6.93
CA TYR A 51 -10.50 7.07 6.21
C TYR A 51 -11.56 7.14 5.12
N TYR A 52 -11.30 6.46 4.00
CA TYR A 52 -12.24 6.36 2.90
C TYR A 52 -13.16 5.15 3.10
N ASN A 53 -14.46 5.38 3.04
CA ASN A 53 -15.45 4.31 3.04
C ASN A 53 -15.78 3.92 1.61
N VAL A 54 -15.51 2.65 1.27
CA VAL A 54 -15.72 2.10 -0.07
C VAL A 54 -17.19 1.95 -0.42
N GLU A 55 -18.05 1.70 0.57
CA GLU A 55 -19.48 1.48 0.39
C GLU A 55 -20.21 2.80 0.08
N THR A 56 -19.88 3.85 0.83
CA THR A 56 -20.49 5.18 0.65
C THR A 56 -19.73 6.06 -0.34
N GLN A 57 -18.52 5.67 -0.74
CA GLN A 57 -17.61 6.46 -1.57
C GLN A 57 -17.23 7.84 -0.99
N HIS A 58 -17.30 7.97 0.33
CA HIS A 58 -17.00 9.20 1.06
C HIS A 58 -15.90 9.03 2.10
N CYS A 59 -15.20 10.13 2.39
CA CYS A 59 -14.20 10.17 3.45
C CYS A 59 -14.82 10.64 4.76
N HIS A 60 -14.43 10.01 5.87
CA HIS A 60 -14.92 10.35 7.20
C HIS A 60 -13.78 10.37 8.21
N TYR A 61 -13.93 11.20 9.24
CA TYR A 61 -13.08 11.15 10.43
C TYR A 61 -13.51 9.94 11.26
N MET A 62 -12.64 8.92 11.33
CA MET A 62 -12.95 7.70 12.05
C MET A 62 -11.69 7.00 12.53
N GLY A 63 -11.79 6.27 13.62
CA GLY A 63 -10.71 5.46 14.15
C GLY A 63 -9.51 6.25 14.66
N CYS A 64 -8.52 5.51 15.13
CA CYS A 64 -7.29 6.05 15.67
C CYS A 64 -6.15 5.73 14.71
N SER A 65 -5.36 6.72 14.34
CA SER A 65 -4.16 6.48 13.55
C SER A 65 -2.96 7.23 14.11
N ASN A 66 -1.89 6.48 14.37
CA ASN A 66 -0.58 7.06 14.67
C ASN A 66 0.10 7.66 13.42
N LYS A 67 -0.44 7.40 12.22
CA LYS A 67 0.05 7.94 10.95
C LYS A 67 -1.07 8.67 10.23
N ARG A 68 -0.81 9.92 9.84
CA ARG A 68 -1.78 10.71 9.06
C ARG A 68 -1.82 10.18 7.63
N LEU A 69 -2.92 9.52 7.26
CA LEU A 69 -3.13 8.99 5.90
C LEU A 69 -3.48 10.10 4.90
N PHE A 70 -4.25 11.09 5.36
CA PHE A 70 -4.70 12.24 4.57
C PHE A 70 -4.60 13.51 5.41
N GLY A 71 -4.32 14.64 4.76
CA GLY A 71 -4.26 15.96 5.40
C GLY A 71 -5.65 16.54 5.69
N SER A 72 -6.59 16.33 4.76
CA SER A 72 -7.97 16.82 4.80
C SER A 72 -8.96 15.83 4.19
N LEU A 73 -10.27 16.02 4.44
CA LEU A 73 -11.32 15.25 3.79
C LEU A 73 -11.32 15.45 2.27
N GLU A 74 -11.09 16.68 1.82
CA GLU A 74 -11.05 17.02 0.39
C GLU A 74 -9.92 16.26 -0.32
N ASP A 75 -8.71 16.23 0.27
CA ASP A 75 -7.58 15.47 -0.28
C ASP A 75 -7.90 13.98 -0.40
N CYS A 76 -8.53 13.43 0.63
CA CYS A 76 -8.94 12.03 0.65
C CYS A 76 -9.93 11.72 -0.47
N GLU A 77 -10.98 12.52 -0.63
CA GLU A 77 -11.98 12.30 -1.69
C GLU A 77 -11.37 12.47 -3.07
N LYS A 78 -10.52 13.48 -3.27
CA LYS A 78 -9.86 13.76 -4.54
C LYS A 78 -8.92 12.63 -4.96
N ILE A 79 -8.24 11.99 -4.02
CA ILE A 79 -7.35 10.85 -4.28
C ILE A 79 -8.18 9.57 -4.52
N CYS A 80 -9.11 9.24 -3.62
CA CYS A 80 -9.82 7.96 -3.64
C CYS A 80 -10.94 7.87 -4.68
N ASN A 81 -11.62 8.98 -4.99
CA ASN A 81 -12.65 9.05 -6.03
C ASN A 81 -12.07 9.36 -7.43
N ASN A 82 -10.73 9.51 -7.55
CA ASN A 82 -10.11 9.67 -8.85
C ASN A 82 -10.32 8.41 -9.70
N ARG A 83 -10.89 8.57 -10.91
CA ARG A 83 -11.13 7.50 -11.88
C ARG A 83 -9.91 6.61 -12.13
N ARG A 84 -8.68 7.16 -12.07
CA ARG A 84 -7.45 6.34 -12.18
C ARG A 84 -7.29 5.39 -10.99
N HIS A 85 -7.45 5.90 -9.76
CA HIS A 85 -7.38 5.08 -8.54
C HIS A 85 -8.50 4.04 -8.50
N THR A 86 -9.73 4.42 -8.87
CA THR A 86 -10.87 3.49 -8.90
C THR A 86 -10.62 2.32 -9.85
N LYS A 87 -10.11 2.58 -11.07
CA LYS A 87 -9.78 1.53 -12.05
C LYS A 87 -8.68 0.60 -11.57
N ILE A 88 -7.62 1.15 -10.96
CA ILE A 88 -6.52 0.35 -10.42
C ILE A 88 -7.06 -0.55 -9.30
N ARG A 89 -7.89 0.00 -8.40
CA ARG A 89 -8.50 -0.73 -7.30
C ARG A 89 -9.37 -1.89 -7.79
N THR A 90 -10.30 -1.64 -8.72
CA THR A 90 -11.17 -2.69 -9.27
C THR A 90 -10.38 -3.79 -9.95
N ASN A 91 -9.34 -3.44 -10.71
CA ASN A 91 -8.46 -4.42 -11.34
C ASN A 91 -7.68 -5.25 -10.31
N LEU A 92 -7.22 -4.62 -9.22
CA LEU A 92 -6.53 -5.33 -8.14
C LEU A 92 -7.48 -6.30 -7.42
N THR A 93 -8.70 -5.88 -7.08
CA THR A 93 -9.72 -6.74 -6.46
C THR A 93 -10.05 -7.93 -7.37
N ASN A 94 -10.25 -7.70 -8.67
CA ASN A 94 -10.53 -8.77 -9.63
C ASN A 94 -9.37 -9.77 -9.73
N LYS A 95 -8.13 -9.29 -9.72
CA LYS A 95 -6.94 -10.15 -9.74
C LYS A 95 -6.82 -11.00 -8.47
N ILE A 96 -7.08 -10.42 -7.30
CA ILE A 96 -7.07 -11.17 -6.02
C ILE A 96 -8.14 -12.27 -6.07
N ASN A 97 -9.36 -11.93 -6.47
CA ASN A 97 -10.46 -12.90 -6.56
C ASN A 97 -10.14 -14.05 -7.53
N GLN A 98 -9.39 -13.81 -8.61
CA GLN A 98 -8.92 -14.86 -9.53
C GLN A 98 -7.78 -15.71 -8.98
N THR A 99 -6.97 -15.20 -8.04
CA THR A 99 -5.83 -15.94 -7.46
C THR A 99 -6.25 -16.80 -6.26
N THR A 100 -7.50 -16.64 -5.79
CA THR A 100 -8.04 -17.32 -4.60
C THR A 100 -9.05 -18.42 -4.96
N ASN A 101 -9.22 -18.73 -6.25
CA ASN A 101 -10.07 -19.81 -6.78
C ASN A 101 -9.21 -20.88 -7.46
#